data_AF-A0A3M6VS97-F1
#
_entry.id   AF-A0A3M6VS97-F1
#
_cell.length_a   1.000
_cell.length_b   1.000
_cell.length_c   1.000
_cell.angle_alpha   90.00
_cell.angle_beta   90.00
_cell.angle_gamma   90.00
#
_symmetry.space_group_name_H-M   'P 1'
#
loop_
_entity.id
_entity.type
_entity.pdbx_description
1 polymer ?
#
loop_
_entity_poly.entity_id
_entity_poly.type
_entity_poly.pdbx_seq_one_letter_code
_entity_poly.pdbx_strand_id
1 'polypeptide(L)'
;MGPRPFTCHRVLGVPRALVSQNKRRFQQDGFDLDLGYVHPRIIVMGYPAIGVECLFRNPRAEVQLFLQKHHPENYFVFNFCDEPKRSYSSAIFEGRVKNFPIEDHNVPTFQTMVTFCEEAAAWLDASERHVIALHCKVLSALFFVWSVGKSFDMH
;
A
#
# COMPACT_ATOMS: atom_id res chain seq x y z
N MET A 1 -2.13 14.47 26.69
CA MET A 1 -0.91 14.58 25.87
C MET A 1 -1.22 13.93 24.52
N GLY A 2 -1.71 14.72 23.54
CA GLY A 2 -2.01 14.19 22.20
C GLY A 2 -0.75 14.16 21.33
N PRO A 3 -0.59 13.20 20.40
CA PRO A 3 0.55 13.17 19.50
C PRO A 3 0.50 14.38 18.55
N ARG A 4 1.63 15.07 18.39
CA ARG A 4 1.76 16.21 17.47
C ARG A 4 1.62 15.72 16.02
N PRO A 5 0.89 16.43 15.14
CA PRO A 5 0.84 16.07 13.73
C PRO A 5 2.23 16.30 13.13
N PHE A 6 2.84 15.26 12.58
CA PHE A 6 4.07 15.38 11.80
C PHE A 6 3.71 16.03 10.45
N THR A 7 3.69 17.36 10.42
CA THR A 7 3.46 18.14 9.20
C THR A 7 4.64 17.98 8.25
N CYS A 8 4.39 17.37 7.09
CA CYS A 8 5.33 17.29 5.99
C CYS A 8 5.49 18.68 5.35
N HIS A 9 6.49 19.44 5.76
CA HIS A 9 6.81 20.71 5.10
C HIS A 9 7.25 20.45 3.66
N ARG A 10 6.57 21.08 2.71
CA ARG A 10 6.79 21.02 1.27
C ARG A 10 8.07 21.80 0.90
N VAL A 11 9.24 21.35 1.35
CA VAL A 11 10.53 22.02 1.07
C VAL A 11 11.23 21.33 -0.10
N LEU A 12 11.44 22.10 -1.17
CA LEU A 12 12.36 21.93 -2.31
C LEU A 12 13.07 20.56 -2.40
N GLY A 13 12.33 19.51 -2.74
CA GLY A 13 12.87 18.23 -3.17
C GLY A 13 12.81 18.11 -4.69
N VAL A 14 13.70 17.30 -5.28
CA VAL A 14 13.65 16.92 -6.70
C VAL A 14 12.20 16.59 -7.09
N PRO A 15 11.65 17.18 -8.17
CA PRO A 15 10.27 16.94 -8.58
C PRO A 15 9.94 15.45 -8.53
N ARG A 16 8.93 15.07 -7.75
CA ARG A 16 8.57 13.65 -7.53
C ARG A 16 8.31 12.89 -8.85
N ALA A 17 7.96 13.62 -9.90
CA ALA A 17 7.85 13.13 -11.28
C ALA A 17 9.16 12.53 -11.83
N LEU A 18 10.33 13.05 -11.46
CA LEU A 18 11.64 12.60 -11.96
C LEU A 18 12.09 11.26 -11.35
N VAL A 19 11.62 10.93 -10.14
CA VAL A 19 11.93 9.65 -9.46
C VAL A 19 10.90 8.57 -9.84
N SER A 20 9.81 8.96 -10.49
CA SER A 20 8.74 8.11 -10.96
C SER A 20 9.06 7.56 -12.35
N GLN A 21 10.06 6.69 -12.47
CA GLN A 21 10.26 5.96 -13.73
C GLN A 21 9.06 5.01 -13.96
N ASN A 22 8.23 5.34 -14.96
CA ASN A 22 7.18 4.51 -15.56
C ASN A 22 6.06 3.93 -14.66
N LYS A 23 5.93 4.35 -13.39
CA LYS A 23 4.82 3.93 -12.53
C LYS A 23 3.57 4.76 -12.80
N ARG A 24 2.41 4.10 -12.97
CA ARG A 24 1.11 4.77 -13.03
C ARG A 24 0.87 5.50 -11.70
N ARG A 25 0.93 6.83 -11.71
CA ARG A 25 0.64 7.69 -10.56
C ARG A 25 -0.84 8.02 -10.51
N PHE A 26 -1.42 8.01 -9.31
CA PHE A 26 -2.77 8.50 -9.08
C PHE A 26 -2.72 10.01 -8.95
N GLN A 27 -3.23 10.71 -9.96
CA GLN A 27 -3.31 12.17 -10.04
C GLN A 27 -4.77 12.60 -10.25
N GLN A 28 -5.61 12.41 -9.24
CA GLN A 28 -7.02 12.80 -9.26
C GLN A 28 -7.43 13.36 -7.90
N ASP A 29 -8.47 14.20 -7.88
CA ASP A 29 -9.07 14.77 -6.66
C ASP A 29 -8.09 15.51 -5.72
N GLY A 30 -7.00 16.04 -6.28
CA GLY A 30 -5.95 16.74 -5.52
C GLY A 30 -4.89 15.83 -4.89
N PHE A 31 -4.96 14.51 -5.12
CA PHE A 31 -3.93 13.56 -4.69
C PHE A 31 -2.85 13.39 -5.78
N ASP A 32 -1.58 13.28 -5.37
CA ASP A 32 -0.44 12.88 -6.21
C ASP A 32 0.33 11.74 -5.53
N LEU A 33 -0.15 10.51 -5.70
CA LEU A 33 0.34 9.31 -5.02
C LEU A 33 0.90 8.28 -6.03
N ASP A 34 2.02 7.62 -5.69
CA ASP A 34 2.48 6.37 -6.30
C ASP A 34 1.51 5.25 -5.90
N LEU A 35 0.35 5.21 -6.55
CA LEU A 35 -0.78 4.32 -6.27
C LEU A 35 -1.51 4.02 -7.57
N GLY A 36 -1.91 2.77 -7.78
CA GLY A 36 -2.68 2.36 -8.94
C GLY A 36 -3.62 1.19 -8.61
N TYR A 37 -4.78 1.18 -9.26
CA TYR A 37 -5.69 0.04 -9.23
C TYR A 37 -5.24 -0.98 -10.27
N VAL A 38 -4.93 -2.19 -9.81
CA VAL A 38 -4.71 -3.35 -10.69
C VAL A 38 -6.04 -4.02 -11.01
N HIS A 39 -6.97 -3.96 -10.06
CA HIS A 39 -8.37 -4.37 -10.16
C HIS A 39 -9.22 -3.33 -9.41
N PRO A 40 -10.52 -3.17 -9.68
CA PRO A 40 -11.39 -2.24 -8.93
C PRO A 40 -11.31 -2.39 -7.39
N ARG A 41 -10.94 -3.59 -6.93
CA ARG A 41 -10.84 -3.95 -5.50
C ARG A 41 -9.41 -4.19 -5.01
N ILE A 42 -8.41 -4.05 -5.88
CA ILE A 42 -7.00 -4.32 -5.57
C ILE A 42 -6.16 -3.10 -5.94
N ILE A 43 -5.67 -2.44 -4.90
CA ILE A 43 -4.81 -1.26 -4.99
C ILE A 43 -3.37 -1.70 -4.75
N VAL A 44 -2.46 -1.22 -5.58
CA VAL A 44 -1.03 -1.30 -5.31
C VAL A 44 -0.47 0.10 -5.14
N MET A 45 0.31 0.29 -4.09
CA MET A 45 0.91 1.59 -3.78
C MET A 45 2.37 1.47 -3.36
N GLY A 46 3.09 2.57 -3.50
CA GLY A 46 4.40 2.78 -2.88
C GLY A 46 4.29 2.93 -1.36
N TYR A 47 5.41 2.73 -0.68
CA TYR A 47 5.50 2.78 0.78
C TYR A 47 4.92 4.08 1.38
N PRO A 48 4.02 3.99 2.39
CA PRO A 48 3.48 5.16 3.09
C PRO A 48 4.49 5.73 4.09
N ALA A 49 5.23 6.73 3.62
CA ALA A 49 6.38 7.32 4.30
C ALA A 49 6.01 8.37 5.37
N ILE A 50 6.94 8.57 6.30
CA ILE A 50 6.95 9.67 7.28
C ILE A 50 8.28 10.42 7.22
N GLY A 51 8.31 11.66 7.70
CA GLY A 51 9.53 12.46 7.78
C GLY A 51 10.08 12.84 6.40
N VAL A 52 11.41 12.77 6.24
CA VAL A 52 12.10 13.19 5.00
C VAL A 52 11.81 12.29 3.80
N GLU A 53 11.41 11.04 4.04
CA GLU A 53 11.07 10.10 2.96
C GLU A 53 9.81 10.52 2.19
N CYS A 54 8.94 11.36 2.77
CA CYS A 54 7.78 11.97 2.10
C CYS A 54 8.15 12.89 0.92
N LEU A 55 9.42 13.31 0.82
CA LEU A 55 9.89 14.13 -0.28
C LEU A 55 9.89 13.34 -1.60
N PHE A 56 10.09 12.03 -1.54
CA PHE A 56 10.19 11.15 -2.71
C PHE A 56 9.23 9.94 -2.69
N ARG A 57 8.50 9.71 -1.58
CA ARG A 57 7.46 8.68 -1.43
C ARG A 57 6.10 9.28 -1.04
N ASN A 58 5.08 8.43 -1.01
CA ASN A 58 3.72 8.80 -0.62
C ASN A 58 3.70 9.30 0.84
N PRO A 59 3.24 10.54 1.10
CA PRO A 59 3.00 10.98 2.47
C PRO A 59 1.92 10.10 3.10
N ARG A 60 2.21 9.47 4.23
CA ARG A 60 1.27 8.57 4.92
C ARG A 60 -0.09 9.23 5.21
N ALA A 61 -0.08 10.50 5.59
CA ALA A 61 -1.31 11.26 5.85
C ALA A 61 -2.19 11.38 4.60
N GLU A 62 -1.60 11.59 3.42
CA GLU A 62 -2.35 11.64 2.16
C GLU A 62 -2.90 10.27 1.77
N VAL A 63 -2.15 9.19 2.03
CA VAL A 63 -2.63 7.81 1.82
C VAL A 63 -3.81 7.49 2.74
N GLN A 64 -3.75 7.88 4.01
CA GLN A 64 -4.86 7.70 4.96
C GLN A 64 -6.10 8.47 4.49
N LEU A 65 -5.93 9.74 4.11
CA LEU A 65 -7.03 10.56 3.59
C LEU A 65 -7.62 9.97 2.30
N PHE A 66 -6.78 9.47 1.40
CA PHE A 66 -7.24 8.80 0.18
C PHE A 66 -8.09 7.57 0.51
N LEU A 67 -7.59 6.67 1.36
CA LEU A 67 -8.30 5.45 1.74
C LEU A 67 -9.61 5.76 2.49
N GLN A 68 -9.62 6.73 3.39
CA GLN A 68 -10.84 7.15 4.09
C GLN A 68 -11.86 7.81 3.15
N LYS A 69 -11.41 8.62 2.19
CA LYS A 69 -12.28 9.32 1.24
C LYS A 69 -12.90 8.37 0.21
N HIS A 70 -12.11 7.46 -0.34
CA HIS A 70 -12.54 6.58 -1.44
C HIS A 70 -13.09 5.23 -0.96
N HIS A 71 -12.63 4.73 0.20
CA HIS A 71 -12.96 3.39 0.71
C HIS A 71 -13.23 3.41 2.23
N PRO A 72 -14.17 4.24 2.73
CA PRO A 72 -14.39 4.40 4.16
C PRO A 72 -14.69 3.05 4.83
N GLU A 73 -13.88 2.66 5.83
CA GLU A 73 -13.97 1.38 6.57
C GLU A 73 -13.87 0.09 5.73
N ASN A 74 -13.79 0.19 4.40
CA ASN A 74 -13.82 -0.94 3.47
C ASN A 74 -12.44 -1.31 2.93
N TYR A 75 -11.35 -0.78 3.49
CA TYR A 75 -9.99 -1.07 3.04
C TYR A 75 -9.21 -1.94 4.05
N PHE A 76 -8.31 -2.78 3.54
CA PHE A 76 -7.32 -3.48 4.35
C PHE A 76 -5.93 -3.34 3.72
N VAL A 77 -4.92 -3.00 4.53
CA VAL A 77 -3.55 -2.77 4.06
C VAL A 77 -2.67 -3.99 4.33
N PHE A 78 -2.01 -4.50 3.30
CA PHE A 78 -0.99 -5.53 3.44
C PHE A 78 0.40 -4.94 3.18
N ASN A 79 1.24 -5.01 4.22
CA ASN A 79 2.61 -4.52 4.20
C ASN A 79 3.58 -5.69 4.02
N PHE A 80 4.31 -5.71 2.91
CA PHE A 80 5.29 -6.77 2.63
C PHE A 80 6.74 -6.40 3.00
N CYS A 81 6.96 -5.23 3.58
CA CYS A 81 8.31 -4.78 3.95
C CYS A 81 8.80 -5.51 5.22
N ASP A 82 9.94 -6.19 5.14
CA ASP A 82 10.62 -6.81 6.29
C ASP A 82 11.50 -5.85 7.09
N GLU A 83 11.81 -4.67 6.54
CA GLU A 83 12.70 -3.72 7.20
C GLU A 83 12.13 -3.21 8.55
N PRO A 84 12.87 -3.32 9.67
CA PRO A 84 12.39 -2.91 11.00
C PRO A 84 12.00 -1.42 11.08
N LYS A 85 12.65 -0.57 10.27
CA LYS A 85 12.35 0.87 10.18
C LYS A 85 11.06 1.17 9.41
N ARG A 86 10.52 0.18 8.70
CA ARG A 86 9.36 0.34 7.83
C ARG A 86 8.12 -0.40 8.29
N SER A 87 8.27 -1.31 9.25
CA SER A 87 7.15 -1.80 10.06
C SER A 87 6.55 -0.64 10.84
N TYR A 88 5.22 -0.59 10.91
CA TYR A 88 4.50 0.48 11.57
C TYR A 88 3.28 -0.08 12.31
N SER A 89 2.86 0.62 13.37
CA SER A 89 1.74 0.18 14.21
C SER A 89 0.45 0.05 13.40
N SER A 90 -0.30 -1.02 13.65
CA SER A 90 -1.62 -1.24 13.05
C SER A 90 -2.60 -0.09 13.33
N ALA A 91 -2.39 0.68 14.41
CA ALA A 91 -3.19 1.86 14.76
C ALA A 91 -3.19 2.95 13.67
N ILE A 92 -2.17 2.99 12.80
CA ILE A 92 -2.09 3.97 11.70
C ILE A 92 -3.24 3.82 10.73
N PHE A 93 -3.70 2.59 10.49
CA PHE A 93 -4.78 2.32 9.56
C PHE A 93 -5.97 1.71 10.32
N GLU A 94 -6.20 2.17 11.55
CA GLU A 94 -7.34 1.78 12.39
C GLU A 94 -7.42 0.26 12.62
N GLY A 95 -6.27 -0.40 12.77
CA GLY A 95 -6.17 -1.85 12.95
C GLY A 95 -6.27 -2.65 11.65
N ARG A 96 -6.57 -2.03 10.51
CA ARG A 96 -6.73 -2.69 9.20
C ARG A 96 -5.41 -2.82 8.45
N VAL A 97 -4.39 -3.33 9.13
CA VAL A 97 -3.05 -3.62 8.58
C VAL A 97 -2.60 -5.00 8.99
N LYS A 98 -2.01 -5.72 8.04
CA LYS A 98 -1.21 -6.91 8.34
C LYS A 98 0.15 -6.87 7.66
N ASN A 99 1.16 -7.33 8.41
CA ASN A 99 2.52 -7.42 7.93
C ASN A 99 2.82 -8.86 7.46
N PHE A 100 3.35 -8.99 6.25
CA PHE A 100 3.90 -10.20 5.66
C PHE A 100 5.36 -9.93 5.30
N PRO A 101 6.29 -9.94 6.27
CA PRO A 101 7.68 -9.59 6.01
C PRO A 101 8.28 -10.50 4.93
N ILE A 102 8.80 -9.88 3.87
CA ILE A 102 9.61 -10.53 2.84
C ILE A 102 10.97 -9.87 2.84
N GLU A 103 12.03 -10.65 3.09
CA GLU A 103 13.41 -10.16 3.03
C GLU A 103 13.70 -9.53 1.66
N ASP A 104 14.38 -8.38 1.65
CA ASP A 104 14.68 -7.66 0.41
C ASP A 104 15.52 -8.55 -0.52
N HIS A 105 15.13 -8.66 -1.79
CA HIS A 105 15.68 -9.57 -2.80
C HIS A 105 15.38 -11.07 -2.65
N ASN A 106 14.58 -11.47 -1.66
CA ASN A 106 14.11 -12.85 -1.53
C ASN A 106 12.65 -13.01 -2.02
N VAL A 107 12.32 -14.24 -2.38
CA VAL A 107 10.93 -14.62 -2.66
C VAL A 107 10.23 -14.97 -1.34
N PRO A 108 8.94 -14.62 -1.18
CA PRO A 108 8.17 -15.12 -0.04
C PRO A 108 8.16 -16.65 -0.05
N THR A 109 8.10 -17.25 1.14
CA THR A 109 7.89 -18.70 1.23
C THR A 109 6.52 -19.05 0.64
N PHE A 110 6.38 -20.28 0.12
CA PHE A 110 5.08 -20.76 -0.36
C PHE A 110 4.00 -20.65 0.71
N GLN A 111 4.34 -20.96 1.96
CA GLN A 111 3.43 -20.83 3.08
C GLN A 111 2.96 -19.38 3.28
N THR A 112 3.89 -18.42 3.23
CA THR A 112 3.57 -16.98 3.33
C THR A 112 2.63 -16.54 2.21
N MET A 113 2.86 -17.00 0.98
CA MET A 113 2.00 -16.69 -0.16
C MET A 113 0.59 -17.26 0.02
N VAL A 114 0.47 -18.53 0.42
CA VAL A 114 -0.83 -19.18 0.66
C VAL A 114 -1.59 -18.43 1.75
N THR A 115 -0.96 -18.17 2.90
CA THR A 115 -1.60 -17.46 4.00
C THR A 115 -2.02 -16.04 3.61
N PHE A 116 -1.21 -15.32 2.83
CA PHE A 116 -1.62 -14.02 2.30
C PHE A 116 -2.86 -14.15 1.40
N CYS A 117 -2.86 -15.10 0.46
CA CYS A 117 -3.98 -15.29 -0.46
C CYS A 117 -5.27 -15.65 0.28
N GLU A 118 -5.21 -16.55 1.25
CA GLU A 118 -6.37 -16.96 2.06
C GLU A 118 -6.96 -15.78 2.83
N GLU A 119 -6.12 -14.94 3.43
CA GLU A 119 -6.59 -13.79 4.21
C GLU A 119 -7.09 -12.63 3.34
N ALA A 120 -6.43 -12.38 2.21
CA ALA A 120 -6.89 -11.40 1.24
C ALA A 120 -8.24 -11.82 0.64
N ALA A 121 -8.39 -13.11 0.28
CA ALA A 121 -9.65 -13.68 -0.18
C ALA A 121 -10.74 -13.55 0.89
N ALA A 122 -10.48 -13.98 2.13
CA ALA A 122 -11.45 -13.88 3.21
C ALA A 122 -11.94 -12.44 3.46
N TRP A 123 -11.05 -11.44 3.38
CA TRP A 123 -11.44 -10.04 3.48
C TRP A 123 -12.29 -9.61 2.28
N LEU A 124 -11.88 -9.93 1.06
CA LEU A 124 -12.62 -9.57 -0.15
C LEU A 124 -13.99 -10.27 -0.20
N ASP A 125 -14.09 -11.53 0.15
CA ASP A 125 -15.34 -12.30 0.08
C ASP A 125 -16.36 -11.84 1.12
N ALA A 126 -15.92 -11.20 2.20
CA ALA A 126 -16.82 -10.64 3.21
C ALA A 126 -17.67 -9.47 2.70
N SER A 127 -17.25 -8.75 1.65
CA SER A 127 -18.06 -7.70 1.03
C SER A 127 -17.56 -7.31 -0.36
N GLU A 128 -18.47 -7.10 -1.31
CA GLU A 128 -18.16 -6.56 -2.64
C GLU A 128 -17.53 -5.16 -2.60
N ARG A 129 -17.77 -4.40 -1.53
CA ARG A 129 -17.18 -3.08 -1.32
C ARG A 129 -15.76 -3.13 -0.75
N HIS A 130 -15.34 -4.29 -0.22
CA HIS A 130 -14.02 -4.42 0.35
C HIS A 130 -12.94 -4.33 -0.71
N VAL A 131 -11.90 -3.57 -0.38
CA VAL A 131 -10.69 -3.39 -1.16
C VAL A 131 -9.46 -3.73 -0.33
N ILE A 132 -8.41 -4.15 -1.03
CA ILE A 132 -7.09 -4.39 -0.42
C ILE A 132 -6.06 -3.41 -1.00
N ALA A 133 -5.18 -2.90 -0.15
CA ALA A 133 -4.08 -2.03 -0.53
C ALA A 133 -2.75 -2.70 -0.22
N LEU A 134 -1.99 -2.99 -1.27
CA LEU A 134 -0.75 -3.75 -1.21
C LEU A 134 0.43 -2.81 -1.37
N HIS A 135 1.44 -2.92 -0.52
CA HIS A 135 2.70 -2.21 -0.74
C HIS A 135 3.92 -3.05 -0.34
N CYS A 136 4.99 -2.85 -1.10
CA CYS A 136 6.32 -3.41 -0.87
C CYS A 136 7.37 -2.35 -1.25
N LYS A 137 8.64 -2.61 -0.92
CA LYS A 137 9.78 -1.85 -1.45
C LYS A 137 10.05 -2.17 -2.92
N VAL A 138 9.93 -3.44 -3.31
CA VAL A 138 10.33 -3.94 -4.64
C VAL A 138 9.08 -4.43 -5.40
N LEU A 139 9.02 -4.07 -6.68
CA LEU A 139 7.94 -4.46 -7.61
C LEU A 139 7.77 -5.98 -7.82
N SER A 140 8.59 -6.84 -7.20
CA SER A 140 8.42 -8.29 -7.27
C SER A 140 7.07 -8.73 -6.70
N ALA A 141 6.55 -8.04 -5.69
CA ALA A 141 5.19 -8.25 -5.19
C ALA A 141 4.11 -7.92 -6.25
N LEU A 142 4.37 -6.97 -7.15
CA LEU A 142 3.46 -6.63 -8.27
C LEU A 142 3.38 -7.75 -9.32
N PHE A 143 4.49 -8.46 -9.58
CA PHE A 143 4.46 -9.66 -10.44
C PHE A 143 3.59 -10.76 -9.83
N PHE A 144 3.67 -10.96 -8.52
CA PHE A 144 2.82 -11.92 -7.82
C PHE A 144 1.36 -11.49 -7.84
N VAL A 145 1.05 -10.23 -7.54
CA VAL A 145 -0.33 -9.68 -7.59
C VAL A 145 -0.90 -9.72 -9.00
N TRP A 146 -0.10 -9.52 -10.04
CA TRP A 146 -0.54 -9.68 -11.43
C TRP A 146 -0.85 -11.16 -11.75
N SER A 147 -0.07 -12.10 -11.22
CA SER A 147 -0.35 -13.53 -11.37
C SER A 147 -1.57 -13.97 -10.54
N VAL A 148 -1.75 -13.43 -9.35
CA VAL A 148 -2.88 -13.71 -8.45
C VAL A 148 -4.17 -13.06 -8.98
N GLY A 149 -4.10 -11.85 -9.52
CA GLY A 149 -5.22 -11.18 -10.18
C GLY A 149 -5.81 -12.00 -11.33
N LYS A 150 -4.98 -12.76 -12.07
CA LYS A 150 -5.47 -13.73 -13.06
C LYS A 150 -6.19 -14.94 -12.46
N SER A 151 -5.88 -15.34 -11.23
CA SER A 151 -6.62 -16.39 -10.52
C SER A 151 -7.94 -15.88 -9.94
N PHE A 152 -8.04 -14.60 -9.59
CA PHE A 152 -9.31 -13.99 -9.14
C PHE A 152 -10.28 -13.67 -10.29
N ASP A 153 -9.81 -13.67 -11.55
CA ASP A 153 -10.63 -13.54 -12.77
C ASP A 153 -11.24 -14.88 -13.25
N MET A 154 -11.23 -15.92 -12.40
CA MET A 154 -11.99 -17.16 -12.63
C MET A 154 -13.31 -17.09 -11.86
N HIS A 155 -14.27 -16.29 -12.35
CA HIS A 155 -15.71 -16.58 -12.39
C HIS A 155 -16.52 -15.42 -12.97
#